data_AF-A0A1G1Z4D0-F1
#
_entry.id   AF-A0A1G1Z4D0-F1
#
_cell.length_a   1.000
_cell.length_b   1.000
_cell.length_c   1.000
_cell.angle_alpha   90.00
_cell.angle_beta   90.00
_cell.angle_gamma   90.00
#
_symmetry.space_group_name_H-M   'P 1'
#
loop_
_entity.id
_entity.type
_entity.pdbx_description
1 polymer ?
#
loop_
_entity_poly.entity_id
_entity_poly.type
_entity_poly.pdbx_seq_one_letter_code
_entity_poly.pdbx_strand_id
1 'polypeptide(L)'
;MIEYSTKAVVLKRVPKGDFDEVITLYTKDMGKISARAKGIRKITSKLSGHLQVGSLVTARLLRKTDIQLIDAFSHRSGLTGPLHRFLLFIEAMTHHDAPDLHFWYGVEYAVENSVFVSGPQELRNRVYRRFLDILGFGSKFAKCGNCGDGKIAYFLPSDIMFLCSNSMKKVASESHEVVEI
;
A
#
# COMPACT_ATOMS: atom_id res chain seq x y z
N MET A 1 -26.55 9.90 0.72
CA MET A 1 -25.94 8.57 0.46
C MET A 1 -25.38 8.63 -0.94
N ILE A 2 -24.07 8.44 -1.10
CA ILE A 2 -23.40 8.59 -2.40
C ILE A 2 -22.69 7.27 -2.72
N GLU A 3 -22.91 6.78 -3.93
CA GLU A 3 -22.22 5.61 -4.44
C GLU A 3 -21.02 6.05 -5.29
N TYR A 4 -19.89 5.37 -5.10
CA TYR A 4 -18.65 5.59 -5.84
C TYR A 4 -18.26 4.28 -6.52
N SER A 5 -17.76 4.37 -7.75
CA SER A 5 -17.05 3.30 -8.41
C SER A 5 -15.64 3.78 -8.72
N THR A 6 -14.64 3.18 -8.08
CA THR A 6 -13.23 3.60 -8.18
C THR A 6 -12.33 2.37 -8.30
N LYS A 7 -11.20 2.53 -8.99
CA LYS A 7 -10.11 1.57 -8.87
C LYS A 7 -9.48 1.66 -7.47
N ALA A 8 -9.00 0.52 -6.98
CA ALA A 8 -8.39 0.40 -5.66
C ALA A 8 -7.38 -0.75 -5.58
N VAL A 9 -6.37 -0.59 -4.74
CA VAL A 9 -5.48 -1.68 -4.31
C VAL A 9 -5.87 -2.11 -2.90
N VAL A 10 -6.05 -3.42 -2.68
CA VAL A 10 -6.37 -3.97 -1.37
C VAL A 10 -5.10 -4.04 -0.52
N LEU A 11 -5.01 -3.20 0.52
CA LEU A 11 -3.83 -3.14 1.39
C LEU A 11 -3.92 -4.17 2.52
N LYS A 12 -5.09 -4.26 3.16
CA LYS A 12 -5.27 -5.00 4.41
C LYS A 12 -6.70 -5.47 4.58
N ARG A 13 -6.87 -6.59 5.28
CA ARG A 13 -8.16 -7.15 5.68
C ARG A 13 -8.12 -7.47 7.17
N VAL A 14 -9.14 -7.04 7.92
CA VAL A 14 -9.24 -7.28 9.36
C VAL A 14 -10.63 -7.83 9.68
N PRO A 15 -10.75 -9.02 10.29
CA PRO A 15 -12.04 -9.55 10.74
C PRO A 15 -12.76 -8.58 11.67
N LYS A 16 -14.08 -8.47 11.49
CA LYS A 16 -14.96 -7.68 12.36
C LYS A 16 -16.22 -8.49 12.68
N GLY A 17 -16.23 -9.12 13.85
CA GLY A 17 -17.29 -10.07 14.23
C GLY A 17 -17.21 -11.35 13.39
N ASP A 18 -18.36 -12.03 13.27
CA ASP A 18 -18.37 -13.40 12.75
C ASP A 18 -18.19 -13.47 11.23
N PHE A 19 -18.90 -12.62 10.49
CA PHE A 19 -18.97 -12.75 9.04
C PHE A 19 -18.45 -11.54 8.26
N ASP A 20 -18.18 -10.42 8.91
CA ASP A 20 -17.74 -9.19 8.26
C ASP A 20 -16.21 -9.01 8.35
N GLU A 21 -15.67 -8.18 7.47
CA GLU A 21 -14.31 -7.66 7.57
C GLU A 21 -14.29 -6.15 7.32
N VAL A 22 -13.28 -5.48 7.87
CA VAL A 22 -12.87 -4.15 7.45
C VAL A 22 -11.73 -4.31 6.46
N ILE A 23 -11.90 -3.73 5.27
CA ILE A 23 -10.93 -3.78 4.18
C ILE A 23 -10.30 -2.39 4.05
N THR A 24 -8.98 -2.30 4.17
CA THR A 24 -8.25 -1.07 3.88
C THR A 24 -7.89 -1.05 2.40
N LEU A 25 -8.32 -0.01 1.71
CA LEU A 25 -8.09 0.21 0.29
C LEU A 25 -7.29 1.50 0.10
N TYR A 26 -6.30 1.47 -0.79
CA TYR A 26 -5.83 2.71 -1.41
C TYR A 26 -6.61 2.88 -2.71
N THR A 27 -7.29 4.00 -2.88
CA THR A 27 -8.20 4.25 -4.01
C THR A 27 -7.74 5.45 -4.82
N LYS A 28 -8.08 5.45 -6.11
CA LYS A 28 -7.81 6.58 -7.00
C LYS A 28 -8.50 7.86 -6.52
N ASP A 29 -9.80 7.76 -6.24
CA ASP A 29 -10.66 8.94 -6.09
C ASP A 29 -10.85 9.38 -4.63
N MET A 30 -10.53 8.52 -3.65
CA MET A 30 -10.79 8.78 -2.22
C MET A 30 -9.54 8.64 -1.35
N GLY A 31 -8.36 8.36 -1.93
CA GLY A 31 -7.13 8.09 -1.17
C GLY A 31 -7.23 6.80 -0.36
N LYS A 32 -6.58 6.75 0.81
CA LYS A 32 -6.68 5.59 1.71
C LYS A 32 -8.02 5.61 2.46
N ILE A 33 -8.72 4.49 2.45
CA ILE A 33 -10.01 4.34 3.13
C ILE A 33 -10.12 2.99 3.82
N SER A 34 -10.99 2.91 4.82
CA SER A 34 -11.42 1.65 5.43
C SER A 34 -12.89 1.42 5.12
N ALA A 35 -13.20 0.31 4.45
CA ALA A 35 -14.55 -0.03 4.03
C ALA A 35 -15.02 -1.31 4.72
N ARG A 36 -16.25 -1.29 5.25
CA ARG A 36 -16.86 -2.50 5.83
C ARG A 36 -17.40 -3.40 4.72
N ALA A 37 -16.89 -4.62 4.63
CA ALA A 37 -17.39 -5.67 3.77
C ALA A 37 -18.25 -6.64 4.59
N LYS A 38 -19.57 -6.54 4.41
CA LYS A 38 -20.52 -7.35 5.19
C LYS A 38 -20.64 -8.76 4.64
N GLY A 39 -20.66 -9.76 5.51
CA GLY A 39 -20.87 -11.16 5.16
C GLY A 39 -19.76 -11.77 4.28
N ILE A 40 -18.61 -11.08 4.15
CA ILE A 40 -17.54 -11.47 3.23
C ILE A 40 -16.90 -12.82 3.61
N ARG A 41 -16.93 -13.21 4.88
CA ARG A 41 -16.38 -14.48 5.38
C ARG A 41 -17.35 -15.66 5.26
N LYS A 42 -18.59 -15.44 4.80
CA LYS A 42 -19.53 -16.54 4.53
C LYS A 42 -18.98 -17.40 3.39
N ILE A 43 -19.15 -18.72 3.48
CA ILE A 43 -18.71 -19.65 2.43
C ILE A 43 -19.39 -19.37 1.07
N THR A 44 -20.58 -18.76 1.10
CA THR A 44 -21.35 -18.35 -0.08
C THR A 44 -20.92 -16.99 -0.66
N SER A 45 -19.95 -16.32 -0.04
CA SER A 45 -19.47 -15.00 -0.46
C SER A 45 -18.68 -15.08 -1.76
N LYS A 46 -19.26 -14.53 -2.83
CA LYS A 46 -18.56 -14.35 -4.12
C LYS A 46 -17.49 -13.24 -4.06
N LEU A 47 -17.67 -12.29 -3.14
CA LEU A 47 -16.86 -11.08 -3.02
C LEU A 47 -15.48 -11.34 -2.39
N SER A 48 -15.38 -12.36 -1.52
CA SER A 48 -14.14 -12.64 -0.77
C SER A 48 -12.93 -12.92 -1.66
N GLY A 49 -13.15 -13.61 -2.79
CA GLY A 49 -12.11 -13.96 -3.75
C GLY A 49 -11.54 -12.76 -4.51
N HIS A 50 -12.33 -11.71 -4.73
CA HIS A 50 -11.88 -10.50 -5.42
C HIS A 50 -11.03 -9.59 -4.53
N LEU A 51 -11.22 -9.65 -3.21
CA LEU A 51 -10.59 -8.77 -2.24
C LEU A 51 -9.36 -9.40 -1.59
N GLN A 52 -8.54 -10.14 -2.34
CA GLN A 52 -7.26 -10.63 -1.83
C GLN A 52 -6.29 -9.46 -1.59
N VAL A 53 -5.48 -9.51 -0.53
CA VAL A 53 -4.46 -8.49 -0.27
C VAL A 53 -3.48 -8.43 -1.45
N GLY A 54 -3.20 -7.21 -1.92
CA GLY A 54 -2.38 -6.96 -3.11
C GLY A 54 -3.14 -6.96 -4.42
N SER A 55 -4.44 -7.29 -4.44
CA SER A 55 -5.22 -7.23 -5.67
C SER A 55 -5.51 -5.80 -6.11
N LEU A 56 -5.45 -5.56 -7.42
CA LEU A 56 -6.03 -4.38 -8.05
C LEU A 56 -7.48 -4.69 -8.41
N VAL A 57 -8.40 -3.89 -7.91
CA VAL A 57 -9.84 -4.08 -8.06
C VAL A 57 -10.52 -2.82 -8.58
N THR A 58 -11.67 -2.99 -9.25
CA THR A 58 -12.68 -1.93 -9.32
C THR A 58 -13.66 -2.17 -8.18
N ALA A 59 -13.73 -1.24 -7.22
CA ALA A 59 -14.59 -1.32 -6.05
C ALA A 59 -15.82 -0.41 -6.20
N ARG A 60 -16.99 -0.93 -5.81
CA ARG A 60 -18.22 -0.16 -5.61
C ARG A 60 -18.40 0.10 -4.12
N LEU A 61 -18.44 1.38 -3.77
CA LEU A 61 -18.42 1.86 -2.40
C LEU A 61 -19.65 2.73 -2.14
N LEU A 62 -20.25 2.56 -0.97
CA LEU A 62 -21.39 3.36 -0.54
C LEU A 62 -20.98 4.18 0.69
N ARG A 63 -20.91 5.51 0.54
CA ARG A 63 -20.61 6.42 1.65
C ARG A 63 -21.90 6.82 2.36
N LYS A 64 -21.98 6.44 3.65
CA LYS A 64 -22.97 6.90 4.64
C LYS A 64 -22.21 7.59 5.78
N THR A 65 -22.51 7.26 7.03
CA THR A 65 -21.67 7.58 8.20
C THR A 65 -20.31 6.89 8.11
N ASP A 66 -20.33 5.61 7.71
CA ASP A 66 -19.15 4.81 7.36
C ASP A 66 -19.16 4.49 5.85
N ILE A 67 -18.04 3.99 5.34
CA ILE A 67 -17.94 3.46 3.98
C ILE A 67 -18.27 1.97 4.00
N GLN A 68 -19.22 1.55 3.17
CA GLN A 68 -19.53 0.15 2.94
C GLN A 68 -19.01 -0.29 1.57
N LEU A 69 -18.35 -1.44 1.52
CA LEU A 69 -17.98 -2.08 0.27
C LEU A 69 -19.17 -2.93 -0.20
N ILE A 70 -19.70 -2.58 -1.37
CA ILE A 70 -20.89 -3.20 -1.95
C ILE A 70 -20.49 -4.34 -2.88
N ASP A 71 -19.52 -4.08 -3.75
CA ASP A 71 -19.04 -5.03 -4.75
C ASP A 71 -17.59 -4.72 -5.13
N ALA A 72 -16.89 -5.72 -5.67
CA ALA A 72 -15.54 -5.56 -6.19
C ALA A 72 -15.24 -6.59 -7.27
N PHE A 73 -14.51 -6.16 -8.29
CA PHE A 73 -14.03 -7.03 -9.35
C PHE A 73 -12.51 -6.95 -9.43
N SER A 74 -11.83 -8.09 -9.28
CA SER A 74 -10.37 -8.19 -9.32
C SER A 74 -9.83 -8.29 -10.74
N HIS A 75 -8.89 -7.41 -11.08
CA HIS A 75 -8.17 -7.43 -12.35
C HIS A 75 -6.89 -8.27 -12.28
N ARG A 76 -6.20 -8.25 -11.13
CA ARG A 76 -5.05 -9.11 -10.81
C ARG A 76 -5.05 -9.48 -9.35
N SER A 77 -4.54 -10.66 -9.04
CA SER A 77 -4.36 -11.16 -7.68
C SER A 77 -3.01 -11.85 -7.54
N GLY A 78 -2.44 -11.76 -6.34
CA GLY A 78 -1.17 -12.39 -5.98
C GLY A 78 -0.52 -11.65 -4.81
N LEU A 79 0.04 -12.39 -3.86
CA LEU A 79 0.77 -11.83 -2.73
C LEU A 79 2.13 -12.51 -2.63
N THR A 80 3.20 -11.71 -2.73
CA THR A 80 4.59 -12.13 -2.50
C THR A 80 5.19 -11.32 -1.35
N GLY A 81 6.30 -11.78 -0.78
CA GLY A 81 7.01 -11.05 0.27
C GLY A 81 7.37 -9.59 -0.11
N PRO A 82 7.93 -9.31 -1.30
CA PRO A 82 8.23 -7.94 -1.71
C PRO A 82 6.98 -7.10 -1.99
N LEU A 83 5.92 -7.69 -2.57
CA LEU A 83 4.64 -6.98 -2.76
C LEU A 83 4.02 -6.62 -1.42
N HIS A 84 4.02 -7.53 -0.44
CA HIS A 84 3.50 -7.26 0.89
C HIS A 84 4.20 -6.05 1.54
N ARG A 85 5.53 -5.97 1.46
CA ARG A 85 6.31 -4.81 1.94
C ARG A 85 5.93 -3.52 1.23
N PHE A 86 5.66 -3.58 -0.08
CA PHE A 86 5.18 -2.42 -0.83
C PHE A 86 3.79 -1.95 -0.38
N LEU A 87 2.89 -2.88 -0.05
CA LEU A 87 1.57 -2.55 0.50
C LEU A 87 1.67 -1.89 1.87
N LEU A 88 2.56 -2.37 2.74
CA LEU A 88 2.84 -1.74 4.03
C LEU A 88 3.41 -0.32 3.85
N PHE A 89 4.31 -0.13 2.90
CA PHE A 89 4.81 1.20 2.53
C PHE A 89 3.68 2.13 2.10
N ILE A 90 2.76 1.69 1.22
CA ILE A 90 1.59 2.49 0.83
C ILE A 90 0.73 2.80 2.06
N GLU A 91 0.45 1.81 2.91
CA GLU A 91 -0.38 1.98 4.11
C GLU A 91 0.25 3.00 5.08
N ALA A 92 1.58 2.99 5.26
CA ALA A 92 2.28 3.91 6.14
C ALA A 92 2.39 5.33 5.56
N MET A 93 2.63 5.46 4.26
CA MET A 93 2.97 6.74 3.63
C MET A 93 1.77 7.54 3.11
N THR A 94 0.57 6.97 3.08
CA THR A 94 -0.65 7.64 2.58
C THR A 94 -1.60 8.00 3.71
N HIS A 95 -2.37 9.07 3.55
CA HIS A 95 -3.35 9.52 4.53
C HIS A 95 -4.78 9.13 4.16
N HIS A 96 -5.65 9.10 5.18
CA HIS A 96 -7.07 8.83 4.97
C HIS A 96 -7.77 10.00 4.26
N ASP A 97 -8.68 9.68 3.34
CA ASP A 97 -9.48 10.66 2.59
C ASP A 97 -8.65 11.73 1.83
N ALA A 98 -7.37 11.44 1.55
CA ALA A 98 -6.44 12.31 0.85
C ALA A 98 -5.99 11.65 -0.47
N PRO A 99 -6.74 11.80 -1.58
CA PRO A 99 -6.35 11.24 -2.86
C PRO A 99 -5.13 11.98 -3.43
N ASP A 100 -4.16 11.20 -3.90
CA ASP A 100 -3.03 11.69 -4.69
C ASP A 100 -3.00 10.91 -6.02
N LEU A 101 -3.40 11.58 -7.10
CA LEU A 101 -3.45 10.99 -8.43
C LEU A 101 -2.06 10.62 -8.96
N HIS A 102 -1.03 11.41 -8.65
CA HIS A 102 0.32 11.12 -9.14
C HIS A 102 0.90 9.89 -8.44
N PHE A 103 0.71 9.79 -7.13
CA PHE A 103 1.06 8.59 -6.37
C PHE A 103 0.22 7.38 -6.81
N TRP A 104 -1.09 7.57 -7.03
CA TRP A 104 -1.99 6.52 -7.52
C TRP A 104 -1.50 5.90 -8.82
N TYR A 105 -1.19 6.69 -9.85
CA TYR A 105 -0.76 6.15 -11.13
C TYR A 105 0.55 5.36 -11.02
N GLY A 106 1.46 5.77 -10.12
CA GLY A 106 2.65 5.00 -9.80
C GLY A 106 2.31 3.65 -9.17
N VAL A 107 1.40 3.63 -8.18
CA VAL A 107 0.96 2.40 -7.50
C VAL A 107 0.27 1.45 -8.47
N GLU A 108 -0.67 1.96 -9.26
CA GLU A 108 -1.39 1.21 -10.28
C GLU A 108 -0.40 0.58 -11.27
N TYR A 109 0.52 1.36 -11.82
CA TYR A 109 1.56 0.86 -12.72
C TYR A 109 2.40 -0.26 -12.08
N ALA A 110 2.84 -0.07 -10.84
CA ALA A 110 3.69 -1.04 -10.15
C ALA A 110 2.97 -2.38 -9.89
N VAL A 111 1.68 -2.35 -9.59
CA VAL A 111 0.86 -3.54 -9.35
C VAL A 111 0.47 -4.21 -10.68
N GLU A 112 0.01 -3.45 -11.69
CA GLU A 112 -0.39 -4.01 -13.00
C GLU A 112 0.75 -4.70 -13.73
N ASN A 113 1.96 -4.16 -13.61
CA ASN A 113 3.19 -4.69 -14.21
C ASN A 113 3.95 -5.66 -13.30
N SER A 114 3.37 -6.06 -12.17
CA SER A 114 3.95 -7.07 -11.27
C SER A 114 5.37 -6.75 -10.82
N VAL A 115 5.72 -5.47 -10.66
CA VAL A 115 7.09 -5.02 -10.37
C VAL A 115 7.62 -5.67 -9.10
N PHE A 116 6.78 -5.75 -8.07
CA PHE A 116 7.13 -6.35 -6.78
C PHE A 116 6.92 -7.87 -6.70
N VAL A 117 6.32 -8.47 -7.73
CA VAL A 117 6.12 -9.93 -7.82
C VAL A 117 7.27 -10.57 -8.60
N SER A 118 7.62 -10.01 -9.75
CA SER A 118 8.57 -10.64 -10.70
C SER A 118 9.76 -9.75 -11.06
N GLY A 119 9.75 -8.46 -10.71
CA GLY A 119 10.85 -7.55 -11.04
C GLY A 119 12.12 -7.84 -10.23
N PRO A 120 13.33 -7.51 -10.74
CA PRO A 120 14.57 -7.63 -9.98
C PRO A 120 14.64 -6.62 -8.82
N GLN A 121 15.48 -6.89 -7.80
CA GLN A 121 15.62 -6.00 -6.63
C GLN A 121 15.96 -4.56 -7.02
N GLU A 122 16.88 -4.36 -7.97
CA GLU A 122 17.28 -3.02 -8.43
C GLU A 122 16.11 -2.21 -9.01
N LEU A 123 15.18 -2.87 -9.69
CA LEU A 123 13.97 -2.20 -10.19
C LEU A 123 13.06 -1.79 -9.02
N ARG A 124 12.87 -2.66 -8.03
CA ARG A 124 12.06 -2.35 -6.84
C ARG A 124 12.63 -1.16 -6.07
N ASN A 125 13.94 -1.15 -5.84
CA ASN A 125 14.69 -0.07 -5.19
C ASN A 125 14.48 1.27 -5.92
N ARG A 126 14.64 1.28 -7.26
CA ARG A 126 14.34 2.48 -8.09
C ARG A 126 12.90 2.95 -7.97
N VAL A 127 11.94 2.02 -7.93
CA VAL A 127 10.52 2.35 -7.78
C VAL A 127 10.25 2.98 -6.40
N TYR A 128 10.85 2.47 -5.32
CA TYR A 128 10.74 3.10 -4.01
C TYR A 128 11.32 4.51 -3.99
N ARG A 129 12.53 4.73 -4.53
CA ARG A 129 13.10 6.08 -4.68
C ARG A 129 12.16 7.02 -5.43
N ARG A 130 11.57 6.54 -6.53
CA ARG A 130 10.60 7.32 -7.30
C ARG A 130 9.38 7.70 -6.47
N PHE A 131 8.82 6.77 -5.68
CA PHE A 131 7.71 7.09 -4.78
C PHE A 131 8.08 8.09 -3.69
N LEU A 132 9.27 7.97 -3.11
CA LEU A 132 9.74 8.93 -2.11
C LEU A 132 9.90 10.34 -2.70
N ASP A 133 10.35 10.45 -3.95
CA ASP A 133 10.40 11.72 -4.66
C ASP A 133 9.00 12.29 -4.94
N ILE A 134 8.04 11.44 -5.34
CA ILE A 134 6.63 11.83 -5.55
C ILE A 134 6.02 12.39 -4.26
N LEU A 135 6.29 11.73 -3.13
CA LEU A 135 5.83 12.15 -1.81
C LEU A 135 6.59 13.38 -1.26
N GLY A 136 7.58 13.89 -1.99
CA GLY A 136 8.32 15.11 -1.64
C GLY A 136 9.52 14.90 -0.72
N PHE A 137 9.94 13.66 -0.43
CA PHE A 137 11.08 13.39 0.46
C PHE A 137 12.46 13.57 -0.19
N GLY A 138 12.52 13.81 -1.51
CA GLY A 138 13.75 14.19 -2.20
C GLY A 138 14.90 13.20 -2.02
N SER A 139 14.68 11.93 -2.40
CA SER A 139 15.61 10.82 -2.18
C SER A 139 17.02 11.07 -2.76
N LYS A 140 17.12 11.89 -3.81
CA LYS A 140 18.39 12.24 -4.46
C LYS A 140 19.37 13.00 -3.56
N PHE A 141 18.87 13.81 -2.63
CA PHE A 141 19.69 14.64 -1.75
C PHE A 141 19.59 14.24 -0.28
N ALA A 142 18.88 13.15 -0.01
CA ALA A 142 18.68 12.64 1.33
C ALA A 142 20.01 12.18 1.95
N LYS A 143 20.12 12.39 3.26
CA LYS A 143 21.25 11.96 4.08
C LYS A 143 20.75 11.01 5.14
N CYS A 144 21.64 10.13 5.61
CA CYS A 144 21.36 9.23 6.71
C CYS A 144 20.97 10.04 7.96
N GLY A 145 19.81 9.77 8.55
CA GLY A 145 19.33 10.45 9.77
C GLY A 145 20.24 10.26 10.99
N ASN A 146 20.98 9.15 11.04
CA ASN A 146 21.84 8.83 12.19
C ASN A 146 23.28 9.36 12.08
N CYS A 147 23.84 9.44 10.87
CA CYS A 147 25.27 9.75 10.70
C CYS A 147 25.56 10.82 9.63
N GLY A 148 24.54 11.32 8.92
CA GLY A 148 24.68 12.36 7.90
C GLY A 148 25.31 11.92 6.58
N ASP A 149 25.63 10.63 6.40
CA ASP A 149 26.19 10.10 5.15
C ASP A 149 25.19 10.26 3.98
N GLY A 150 25.67 10.68 2.82
CA GLY A 150 24.87 10.79 1.60
C GLY A 150 24.61 9.46 0.89
N LYS A 151 25.32 8.38 1.27
CA LYS A 151 25.11 7.03 0.70
C LYS A 151 23.98 6.31 1.44
N ILE A 152 22.75 6.69 1.12
CA ILE A 152 21.53 6.07 1.65
C ILE A 152 21.21 4.74 0.93
N ALA A 153 20.71 3.75 1.68
CA ALA A 153 20.35 2.43 1.17
C ALA A 153 18.97 1.96 1.67
N TYR A 154 18.44 2.59 2.73
CA TYR A 154 17.16 2.22 3.32
C TYR A 154 16.31 3.45 3.65
N PHE A 155 15.01 3.23 3.75
CA PHE A 155 14.03 4.20 4.23
C PHE A 155 13.14 3.54 5.30
N LEU A 156 12.89 4.27 6.38
CA LEU A 156 11.97 3.90 7.46
C LEU A 156 10.70 4.76 7.34
N PRO A 157 9.57 4.18 6.91
CA PRO A 157 8.29 4.89 6.83
C PRO A 157 7.80 5.44 8.17
N SER A 158 7.98 4.68 9.27
CA SER A 158 7.52 5.06 10.61
C SER A 158 8.10 6.38 11.10
N ASP A 159 9.40 6.60 10.84
CA ASP A 159 10.15 7.77 11.30
C ASP A 159 10.42 8.79 10.18
N ILE A 160 9.98 8.49 8.96
CA ILE A 160 10.28 9.26 7.74
C ILE A 160 11.79 9.54 7.65
N MET A 161 12.58 8.48 7.76
CA MET A 161 14.04 8.59 7.91
C MET A 161 14.78 7.76 6.86
N PHE A 162 15.81 8.35 6.27
CA PHE A 162 16.75 7.65 5.39
C PHE A 162 17.91 7.09 6.22
N LEU A 163 18.38 5.88 5.88
CA LEU A 163 19.51 5.24 6.54
C LEU A 163 20.55 4.73 5.54
N CYS A 164 21.82 4.84 5.91
CA CYS A 164 22.91 4.13 5.25
C CYS A 164 23.01 2.69 5.76
N SER A 165 23.72 1.82 5.03
CA SER A 165 23.87 0.40 5.40
C SER A 165 24.53 0.19 6.76
N ASN A 166 25.40 1.10 7.19
CA ASN A 166 26.05 1.02 8.51
C ASN A 166 25.10 1.36 9.66
N SER A 167 24.26 2.38 9.47
CA SER A 167 23.28 2.78 10.49
C SER A 167 22.15 1.76 10.59
N MET A 168 21.76 1.13 9.48
CA MET A 168 20.74 0.08 9.50
C MET A 168 21.16 -1.12 10.35
N LYS A 169 22.44 -1.54 10.31
CA LYS A 169 22.93 -2.64 11.16
C LYS A 169 22.75 -2.38 12.67
N LYS A 170 22.66 -1.11 13.08
CA LYS A 170 22.46 -0.70 14.48
C LYS A 170 20.98 -0.60 14.86
N VAL A 171 20.10 -0.51 13.87
CA VAL A 171 18.64 -0.56 14.04
C VAL A 171 18.26 -2.05 14.06
N ALA A 172 18.50 -2.70 15.21
CA ALA A 172 18.25 -4.13 15.38
C ALA A 172 16.76 -4.49 15.18
N SER A 173 16.51 -5.41 14.25
CA SER A 173 15.44 -6.42 14.19
C SER A 173 13.94 -6.10 14.37
N GLU A 174 13.50 -4.88 14.68
CA GLU A 174 12.07 -4.67 15.00
C GLU A 174 11.22 -4.05 13.89
N SER A 175 11.81 -3.35 12.93
CA SER A 175 11.04 -2.67 11.89
C SER A 175 10.86 -3.56 10.65
N HIS A 176 9.79 -4.37 10.65
CA HIS A 176 9.27 -5.08 9.47
C HIS A 176 8.90 -4.14 8.30
N GLU A 177 8.95 -2.84 8.56
CA GLU A 177 8.57 -1.76 7.64
C GLU A 177 9.77 -1.12 6.93
N VAL A 178 11.01 -1.58 7.17
CA VAL A 178 12.17 -1.03 6.46
C VAL A 178 12.12 -1.38 4.98
N VAL A 179 12.36 -0.37 4.17
CA VAL A 179 12.36 -0.47 2.72
C VAL A 179 13.78 -0.25 2.20
N GLU A 180 14.24 -1.15 1.34
CA GLU A 180 15.51 -0.97 0.62
C GLU A 180 15.28 -0.06 -0.59
N ILE A 181 16.14 0.94 -0.77
CA ILE A 181 15.97 1.99 -1.78
C ILE A 181 17.14 2.10 -2.74
#